data_AF-A0A357CF71-F1
#
_entry.id   AF-A0A357CF71-F1
#
_cell.length_a   1.000
_cell.length_b   1.000
_cell.length_c   1.000
_cell.angle_alpha   90.00
_cell.angle_beta   90.00
_cell.angle_gamma   90.00
#
_symmetry.space_group_name_H-M   'P 1'
#
loop_
_entity.id
_entity.type
_entity.pdbx_description
1 polymer ?
#
loop_
_entity_poly.entity_id
_entity_poly.type
_entity_poly.pdbx_seq_one_letter_code
_entity_poly.pdbx_strand_id
1 'polypeptide(L)'
;MARLFGTDGVRGVANSELTAELALNLGRSAAGVFAENSSDSATPGKPRFVIGKDTRISGDMLESALAAGLMSAGVDVIRIGILPTPAVAYLIRHLNADGGAMISASHNPVPDNGIKFFDADGFKLTDAVEDEIEARIA
;
A
#
# COMPACT_ATOMS: atom_id res chain seq x y z
N MET A 1 16.30 14.51 -3.27
CA MET A 1 16.23 13.18 -2.65
C MET A 1 16.19 12.14 -3.76
N ALA A 2 16.68 10.92 -3.54
CA ALA A 2 16.43 9.84 -4.48
C ALA A 2 14.92 9.49 -4.44
N ARG A 3 14.34 9.10 -5.59
CA ARG A 3 12.92 8.70 -5.69
C ARG A 3 12.64 7.57 -4.71
N LEU A 4 11.57 7.70 -3.92
CA LEU A 4 11.17 6.71 -2.91
C LEU A 4 10.60 5.45 -3.56
N PHE A 5 9.80 5.62 -4.60
CA PHE A 5 9.27 4.51 -5.40
C PHE A 5 10.35 4.01 -6.37
N GLY A 6 10.75 2.75 -6.16
CA GLY A 6 11.65 2.03 -7.06
C GLY A 6 10.89 1.34 -8.19
N THR A 7 11.52 0.34 -8.82
CA THR A 7 10.90 -0.43 -9.93
C THR A 7 9.66 -1.24 -9.52
N ASP A 8 9.45 -1.46 -8.22
CA ASP A 8 8.40 -2.33 -7.71
C ASP A 8 8.03 -1.94 -6.27
N GLY A 9 7.55 -0.70 -6.13
CA GLY A 9 7.14 -0.08 -4.86
C GLY A 9 8.28 0.52 -4.06
N VAL A 10 7.98 0.88 -2.80
CA VAL A 10 8.96 1.38 -1.83
C VAL A 10 9.62 0.20 -1.14
N ARG A 11 10.96 0.13 -1.12
CA ARG A 11 11.72 -0.97 -0.51
C ARG A 11 12.88 -0.44 0.31
N GLY A 12 13.30 -1.24 1.29
CA GLY A 12 14.50 -1.00 2.08
C GLY A 12 14.60 -1.98 3.24
N VAL A 13 15.70 -1.88 3.99
CA VAL A 13 15.86 -2.62 5.25
C VAL A 13 14.76 -2.20 6.22
N ALA A 14 13.94 -3.15 6.64
CA ALA A 14 12.83 -2.90 7.54
C ALA A 14 13.32 -2.38 8.89
N ASN A 15 12.59 -1.40 9.45
CA ASN A 15 12.94 -0.72 10.70
C ASN A 15 14.26 0.08 10.65
N SER A 16 14.75 0.40 9.45
CA SER A 16 15.91 1.29 9.23
C SER A 16 15.61 2.26 8.09
N GLU A 17 15.45 1.73 6.88
CA GLU A 17 15.12 2.52 5.68
C GLU A 17 13.60 2.52 5.45
N LEU A 18 12.96 1.36 5.61
CA LEU A 18 11.51 1.21 5.59
C LEU A 18 11.00 1.14 7.03
N THR A 19 10.72 2.30 7.62
CA THR A 19 10.27 2.43 9.02
C THR A 19 8.74 2.36 9.15
N ALA A 20 8.25 2.22 10.39
CA ALA A 20 6.82 2.28 10.68
C ALA A 20 6.25 3.68 10.39
N GLU A 21 6.99 4.74 10.69
CA GLU A 21 6.62 6.13 10.39
C GLU A 21 6.46 6.34 8.88
N LEU A 22 7.41 5.83 8.08
CA LEU A 22 7.32 5.89 6.63
C LEU A 22 6.10 5.13 6.11
N ALA A 23 5.83 3.92 6.61
CA ALA A 23 4.65 3.14 6.24
C ALA A 23 3.33 3.83 6.61
N LEU A 24 3.28 4.47 7.78
CA LEU A 24 2.13 5.26 8.23
C LEU A 24 1.89 6.46 7.32
N ASN A 25 2.95 7.22 7.00
CA ASN A 25 2.85 8.38 6.11
C ASN A 25 2.48 7.95 4.68
N LEU A 26 3.05 6.86 4.18
CA LEU A 26 2.65 6.26 2.90
C LEU A 26 1.16 5.92 2.87
N GLY A 27 0.63 5.29 3.93
CA GLY A 27 -0.79 4.95 4.02
C GLY A 27 -1.70 6.17 3.99
N ARG A 28 -1.33 7.23 4.75
CA ARG A 28 -2.09 8.49 4.76
C ARG A 28 -2.03 9.20 3.40
N SER A 29 -0.86 9.28 2.78
CA SER A 29 -0.68 9.92 1.47
C SER A 29 -1.43 9.19 0.37
N ALA A 30 -1.31 7.85 0.34
CA ALA A 30 -2.03 7.01 -0.62
C ALA A 30 -3.54 7.21 -0.52
N ALA A 31 -4.11 7.22 0.69
CA ALA A 31 -5.54 7.47 0.89
C ALA A 31 -6.02 8.78 0.26
N GLY A 32 -5.24 9.86 0.37
CA GLY A 32 -5.57 11.15 -0.26
C GLY A 32 -5.61 11.08 -1.78
N VAL A 33 -4.61 10.42 -2.39
CA VAL A 33 -4.53 10.24 -3.84
C VAL A 33 -5.67 9.36 -4.37
N PHE A 34 -5.97 8.25 -3.69
CA PHE A 34 -7.09 7.38 -4.06
C PHE A 34 -8.44 8.10 -3.92
N ALA A 35 -8.63 8.91 -2.88
CA ALA A 35 -9.86 9.68 -2.68
C ALA A 35 -10.12 10.68 -3.82
N GLU A 36 -9.10 11.40 -4.28
CA GLU A 36 -9.24 12.41 -5.35
C GLU A 36 -9.48 11.77 -6.72
N ASN A 37 -8.80 10.66 -7.01
CA ASN A 37 -8.96 9.92 -8.26
C ASN A 37 -10.25 9.07 -8.31
N SER A 38 -10.89 8.83 -7.16
CA SER A 38 -12.17 8.12 -7.06
C SER A 38 -13.41 8.99 -7.30
N SER A 39 -13.25 10.22 -7.82
CA SER A 39 -14.36 11.16 -8.09
C SER A 39 -15.42 10.65 -9.10
N ASP A 40 -15.16 9.54 -9.79
CA ASP A 40 -16.10 8.81 -10.66
C ASP A 40 -16.74 7.56 -9.99
N SER A 41 -16.47 7.29 -8.71
CA SER A 41 -17.05 6.18 -7.95
C SER A 41 -18.57 6.35 -7.84
N ALA A 42 -19.30 5.58 -8.64
CA ALA A 42 -20.74 5.40 -8.60
C ALA A 42 -21.27 4.77 -7.29
N THR A 43 -20.42 4.62 -6.26
CA THR A 43 -20.72 3.99 -4.98
C THR A 43 -20.61 5.00 -3.84
N PRO A 44 -21.74 5.48 -3.29
CA PRO A 44 -21.74 6.29 -2.07
C PRO A 44 -21.17 5.45 -0.91
N GLY A 45 -19.95 5.74 -0.46
CA GLY A 45 -19.31 4.95 0.60
C GLY A 45 -17.91 5.41 0.97
N LYS A 46 -17.38 4.89 2.08
CA LYS A 46 -15.96 5.06 2.45
C LYS A 46 -15.09 4.21 1.51
N PRO A 47 -13.97 4.72 0.97
CA PRO A 47 -13.06 3.93 0.16
C PRO A 47 -12.58 2.68 0.91
N ARG A 48 -12.45 1.56 0.22
CA ARG A 48 -12.02 0.25 0.77
C ARG A 48 -10.66 -0.11 0.22
N PHE A 49 -9.76 -0.59 1.09
CA PHE A 49 -8.37 -0.86 0.72
C PHE A 49 -7.89 -2.20 1.27
N VAL A 50 -7.36 -3.06 0.40
CA VAL A 50 -6.88 -4.40 0.76
C VAL A 50 -5.40 -4.36 1.16
N ILE A 51 -5.01 -4.99 2.26
CA ILE A 51 -3.60 -5.16 2.63
C ILE A 51 -3.29 -6.64 2.81
N GLY A 52 -2.33 -7.13 2.02
CA GLY A 52 -1.71 -8.44 2.19
C GLY A 52 -0.23 -8.33 2.51
N LYS A 53 0.36 -9.42 2.99
CA LYS A 53 1.79 -9.50 3.31
C LYS A 53 2.38 -10.87 3.01
N ASP A 54 3.70 -10.97 2.95
CA ASP A 54 4.41 -12.24 2.98
C ASP A 54 4.74 -12.67 4.42
N THR A 55 5.62 -13.66 4.57
CA THR A 55 5.98 -14.25 5.88
C THR A 55 7.08 -13.50 6.64
N ARG A 56 7.51 -12.31 6.19
CA ARG A 56 8.59 -11.55 6.86
C ARG A 56 8.13 -11.08 8.24
N ILE A 57 9.00 -11.22 9.24
CA ILE A 57 8.71 -10.81 10.63
C ILE A 57 8.36 -9.33 10.77
N SER A 58 8.91 -8.48 9.90
CA SER A 58 8.60 -7.04 9.85
C SER A 58 7.23 -6.73 9.26
N GLY A 59 6.53 -7.71 8.67
CA GLY A 59 5.24 -7.53 8.02
C GLY A 59 4.15 -7.02 8.96
N ASP A 60 4.07 -7.53 10.19
CA ASP A 60 3.05 -7.11 11.17
C ASP A 60 3.17 -5.64 11.57
N MET A 61 4.41 -5.19 11.77
CA MET A 61 4.74 -3.80 12.08
C MET A 61 4.32 -2.88 10.93
N LEU A 62 4.72 -3.22 9.70
CA LEU A 62 4.44 -2.40 8.52
C LEU A 62 2.95 -2.43 8.16
N GLU A 63 2.27 -3.57 8.29
CA GLU A 63 0.82 -3.72 8.06
C GLU A 63 0.04 -2.85 9.03
N SER A 64 0.40 -2.88 10.31
CA SER A 64 -0.27 -2.08 11.34
C SER A 64 -0.09 -0.58 11.09
N ALA A 65 1.13 -0.15 10.73
CA ALA A 65 1.42 1.25 10.44
C ALA A 65 0.72 1.75 9.18
N LEU A 66 0.79 0.99 8.08
CA LEU A 66 0.11 1.32 6.83
C LEU A 66 -1.40 1.40 7.01
N ALA A 67 -2.00 0.42 7.71
CA ALA A 67 -3.42 0.43 8.03
C ALA A 67 -3.82 1.65 8.88
N ALA A 68 -3.02 2.01 9.89
CA ALA A 68 -3.26 3.20 10.70
C ALA A 68 -3.24 4.49 9.86
N GLY A 69 -2.29 4.61 8.93
CA GLY A 69 -2.20 5.73 7.99
C GLY A 69 -3.47 5.88 7.15
N LEU A 70 -3.86 4.80 6.45
CA LEU A 70 -5.07 4.73 5.62
C LEU A 70 -6.34 5.05 6.42
N MET A 71 -6.53 4.41 7.57
CA MET A 71 -7.71 4.61 8.42
C MET A 71 -7.78 6.04 8.98
N SER A 72 -6.64 6.68 9.24
CA SER A 72 -6.61 8.08 9.69
C SER A 72 -7.15 9.06 8.66
N ALA A 73 -7.19 8.66 7.38
CA ALA A 73 -7.75 9.42 6.27
C ALA A 73 -9.16 8.95 5.86
N GLY A 74 -9.80 8.06 6.65
CA GLY A 74 -11.20 7.66 6.45
C GLY A 74 -11.41 6.41 5.58
N VAL A 75 -10.34 5.69 5.22
CA VAL A 75 -10.39 4.44 4.44
C VAL A 75 -10.77 3.24 5.31
N ASP A 76 -11.62 2.37 4.80
CA ASP A 76 -11.93 1.05 5.39
C ASP A 76 -10.88 0.02 4.93
N VAL A 77 -10.13 -0.55 5.87
CA VAL A 77 -8.97 -1.40 5.58
C VAL A 77 -9.30 -2.88 5.79
N ILE A 78 -9.11 -3.68 4.74
CA ILE A 78 -9.31 -5.13 4.73
C ILE A 78 -7.95 -5.82 4.80
N ARG A 79 -7.58 -6.30 5.99
CA ARG A 79 -6.35 -7.09 6.18
C ARG A 79 -6.62 -8.55 5.82
N ILE A 80 -5.96 -9.04 4.78
CA ILE A 80 -6.12 -10.42 4.26
C ILE A 80 -5.00 -11.37 4.72
N GLY A 81 -4.03 -10.87 5.49
CA GLY A 81 -2.98 -11.68 6.09
C GLY A 81 -1.92 -12.14 5.09
N ILE A 82 -1.37 -13.34 5.34
CA ILE A 82 -0.26 -13.89 4.56
C ILE A 82 -0.78 -14.53 3.28
N LEU A 83 -0.48 -13.92 2.13
CA LEU A 83 -0.93 -14.37 0.82
C LEU A 83 0.10 -14.03 -0.27
N PRO A 84 0.14 -14.77 -1.39
CA PRO A 84 0.96 -14.40 -2.55
C PRO A 84 0.52 -13.06 -3.13
N THR A 85 1.46 -12.27 -3.67
CA THR A 85 1.19 -10.98 -4.32
C THR A 85 0.05 -11.04 -5.35
N PRO A 86 -0.03 -12.05 -6.25
CA PRO A 86 -1.14 -12.13 -7.21
C PRO A 86 -2.51 -12.33 -6.55
N ALA A 87 -2.58 -12.93 -5.37
CA ALA A 87 -3.83 -13.09 -4.62
C ALA A 87 -4.33 -11.74 -4.10
N VAL A 88 -3.44 -10.83 -3.69
CA VAL A 88 -3.79 -9.45 -3.32
C VAL A 88 -4.43 -8.73 -4.51
N ALA A 89 -3.76 -8.73 -5.67
CA ALA A 89 -4.28 -8.12 -6.91
C ALA A 89 -5.66 -8.67 -7.30
N TYR A 90 -5.84 -10.00 -7.23
CA TYR A 90 -7.12 -10.64 -7.47
C TYR A 90 -8.20 -10.21 -6.45
N LEU A 91 -7.87 -10.18 -5.16
CA LEU A 91 -8.81 -9.87 -4.09
C LEU A 91 -9.27 -8.42 -4.08
N ILE A 92 -8.47 -7.47 -4.56
CA ILE A 92 -8.89 -6.08 -4.74
C ILE A 92 -10.15 -6.03 -5.63
N ARG A 93 -10.06 -6.65 -6.81
CA ARG A 93 -11.19 -6.73 -7.76
C ARG A 93 -12.34 -7.55 -7.19
N HIS A 94 -12.04 -8.72 -6.61
CA HIS A 94 -13.07 -9.63 -6.10
C HIS A 94 -13.89 -9.02 -4.97
N LEU A 95 -13.26 -8.19 -4.15
CA LEU A 95 -13.91 -7.51 -3.02
C LEU A 95 -14.48 -6.14 -3.40
N ASN A 96 -14.34 -5.70 -4.65
CA ASN A 96 -14.65 -4.34 -5.11
C ASN A 96 -14.01 -3.29 -4.18
N ALA A 97 -12.70 -3.42 -3.96
CA ALA A 97 -11.90 -2.44 -3.25
C ALA A 97 -11.33 -1.41 -4.22
N ASP A 98 -11.08 -0.20 -3.74
CA ASP A 98 -10.61 0.94 -4.54
C ASP A 98 -9.08 0.90 -4.76
N GLY A 99 -8.41 -0.01 -4.06
CA GLY A 99 -6.99 -0.29 -4.23
C GLY A 99 -6.50 -1.29 -3.20
N GLY A 100 -5.20 -1.55 -3.23
CA GLY A 100 -4.58 -2.38 -2.22
C GLY A 100 -3.07 -2.27 -2.17
N ALA A 101 -2.49 -2.93 -1.17
CA ALA A 101 -1.05 -3.01 -0.99
C ALA A 101 -0.59 -4.42 -0.64
N MET A 102 0.59 -4.78 -1.17
CA MET A 102 1.33 -5.97 -0.77
C MET A 102 2.59 -5.56 0.00
N ILE A 103 2.75 -6.12 1.20
CA ILE A 103 3.94 -5.94 2.03
C ILE A 103 4.89 -7.11 1.80
N SER A 104 5.92 -6.88 0.98
CA SER A 104 6.95 -7.88 0.63
C SER A 104 8.11 -7.26 -0.14
N ALA A 105 9.32 -7.75 0.11
CA ALA A 105 10.48 -7.53 -0.77
C ALA A 105 10.73 -8.68 -1.78
N SER A 106 9.73 -9.55 -2.03
CA SER A 106 9.80 -10.67 -2.97
C SER A 106 10.97 -11.62 -2.62
N HIS A 107 11.98 -11.73 -3.51
CA HIS A 107 13.12 -12.63 -3.35
C HIS A 107 14.26 -12.06 -2.49
N ASN A 108 14.17 -10.80 -2.06
CA ASN A 108 15.20 -10.17 -1.25
C ASN A 108 15.40 -10.88 0.11
N PRO A 109 16.58 -10.77 0.74
CA PRO A 109 16.83 -11.32 2.08
C PRO A 109 15.84 -10.81 3.14
N VAL A 110 15.69 -11.54 4.25
CA VAL A 110 14.72 -11.25 5.33
C VAL A 110 14.80 -9.82 5.90
N PRO A 111 15.98 -9.18 6.06
CA PRO A 111 16.06 -7.80 6.54
C PRO A 111 15.31 -6.80 5.67
N ASP A 112 15.20 -7.05 4.37
CA ASP A 112 14.49 -6.18 3.44
C ASP A 112 12.99 -6.38 3.57
N ASN A 113 12.22 -5.32 3.38
CA ASN A 113 10.79 -5.40 3.11
C ASN A 113 10.38 -4.32 2.08
N GLY A 114 9.11 -4.29 1.71
CA GLY A 114 8.61 -3.33 0.75
C GLY A 114 7.11 -3.18 0.78
N ILE A 115 6.60 -2.08 0.24
CA ILE A 115 5.18 -1.80 0.07
C ILE A 115 4.92 -1.53 -1.40
N LYS A 116 4.04 -2.33 -2.01
CA LYS A 116 3.64 -2.21 -3.41
C LYS A 116 2.17 -1.89 -3.49
N PHE A 117 1.80 -0.86 -4.22
CA PHE A 117 0.42 -0.44 -4.37
C PHE A 117 -0.21 -0.96 -5.66
N PHE A 118 -1.52 -1.14 -5.60
CA PHE A 118 -2.35 -1.58 -6.71
C PHE A 118 -3.59 -0.69 -6.81
N ASP A 119 -4.04 -0.45 -8.04
CA ASP A 119 -5.31 0.23 -8.33
C ASP A 119 -6.52 -0.71 -8.14
N ALA A 120 -7.73 -0.18 -8.33
CA ALA A 120 -8.99 -0.92 -8.21
C ALA A 120 -9.12 -2.10 -9.21
N ASP A 121 -8.38 -2.05 -10.33
CA ASP A 121 -8.33 -3.12 -11.32
C ASP A 121 -7.30 -4.21 -10.96
N GLY A 122 -6.57 -4.04 -9.85
CA GLY A 122 -5.53 -4.94 -9.37
C GLY A 122 -4.21 -4.82 -10.12
N PHE A 123 -4.02 -3.76 -10.93
CA PHE A 123 -2.76 -3.47 -11.59
C PHE A 123 -1.88 -2.57 -10.73
N LYS A 124 -0.59 -2.52 -11.05
CA LYS A 124 0.33 -1.59 -10.38
C LYS A 124 -0.04 -0.15 -10.72
N LEU A 125 0.23 0.75 -9.78
CA LEU A 125 0.12 2.17 -10.03
C LEU A 125 1.05 2.62 -11.15
N THR A 126 0.65 3.67 -11.85
CA THR A 126 1.52 4.34 -12.82
C THR A 126 2.54 5.21 -12.07
N ASP A 127 3.68 5.48 -12.71
CA ASP A 127 4.72 6.35 -12.15
C ASP A 127 4.18 7.71 -11.69
N ALA A 128 3.22 8.27 -12.43
CA ALA A 128 2.61 9.56 -12.11
C ALA A 128 1.83 9.52 -10.78
N VAL A 129 1.12 8.43 -10.50
CA VAL A 129 0.38 8.25 -9.24
C VAL A 129 1.35 7.96 -8.09
N GLU A 130 2.40 7.18 -8.32
CA GLU A 130 3.47 6.97 -7.33
C GLU A 130 4.14 8.29 -6.94
N ASP A 131 4.47 9.13 -7.92
CA ASP A 131 5.08 10.45 -7.69
C ASP A 131 4.13 11.39 -6.92
N GLU A 132 2.82 11.29 -7.16
CA GLU A 132 1.81 12.05 -6.43
C GLU A 132 1.73 11.62 -4.95
N ILE A 133 1.80 10.31 -4.68
CA ILE A 133 1.86 9.78 -3.31
C ILE A 133 3.15 10.29 -2.65
N GLU A 134 4.29 10.18 -3.32
CA GLU A 134 5.60 10.60 -2.81
C GLU A 134 5.61 12.10 -2.46
N ALA A 135 5.04 12.96 -3.31
CA ALA A 135 4.96 14.40 -3.08
C ALA A 135 4.15 14.79 -1.83
N ARG A 136 3.29 13.89 -1.33
CA ARG A 136 2.44 14.11 -0.14
C ARG A 136 3.06 13.55 1.15
N ILE A 137 4.18 12.81 1.06
CA ILE A 137 4.88 12.28 2.24
C ILE A 137 5.65 13.43 2.88
N ALA A 138 5.16 13.89 4.04
CA ALA A 138 5.81 14.88 4.90
C ALA A 138 6.49 14.21 6.10
#